data_AF-A0A956I7E0-F1
#
_entry.id   AF-A0A956I7E0-F1
#
_cell.length_a   1.000
_cell.length_b   1.000
_cell.length_c   1.000
_cell.angle_alpha   90.00
_cell.angle_beta   90.00
_cell.angle_gamma   90.00
#
_symmetry.space_group_name_H-M   'P 1'
#
loop_
_entity.id
_entity.type
_entity.pdbx_description
1 polymer ?
#
loop_
_entity_poly.entity_id
_entity_poly.type
_entity_poly.pdbx_seq_one_letter_code
_entity_poly.pdbx_strand_id
1 'polypeptide(L)'
;MKLPHPLRALSERPLRLPRFRPYVPHPDDPPIFWFDSERKDIVREVVQRVVHRHTADRRRMELVLNETALAEIRRLESQRDTESRERLPQWRSLARRIARLSDVEKRDTVREIVTRYAEDVAGNFDPRVYSFSKQAVPKLLAGVMAPSRLPEELIGETLIGEL
;
A
#
# COMPACT_ATOMS: atom_id res chain seq x y z
N MET A 1 11.73 22.62 7.24
CA MET A 1 12.33 22.76 5.89
C MET A 1 11.20 22.66 4.86
N LYS A 2 10.88 23.75 4.13
CA LYS A 2 9.78 23.77 3.15
C LYS A 2 10.29 23.18 1.83
N LEU A 3 9.78 22.00 1.44
CA LEU A 3 10.10 21.38 0.15
C LEU A 3 9.55 22.26 -1.00
N PRO A 4 10.31 22.43 -2.10
CA PRO A 4 9.86 23.20 -3.26
C PRO A 4 8.61 22.58 -3.91
N HIS A 5 7.75 23.45 -4.46
CA HIS A 5 6.41 23.11 -4.97
C HIS A 5 6.30 21.89 -5.91
N PRO A 6 7.23 21.60 -6.85
CA PRO A 6 7.12 20.44 -7.72
C PRO A 6 7.35 19.10 -6.99
N LEU A 7 8.17 19.07 -5.93
CA LEU A 7 8.41 17.84 -5.15
C LEU A 7 7.20 17.46 -4.29
N ARG A 8 6.38 18.44 -3.88
CA ARG A 8 5.08 18.17 -3.23
C ARG A 8 4.11 17.45 -4.16
N ALA A 9 4.03 17.88 -5.42
CA ALA A 9 3.13 17.27 -6.39
C ALA A 9 3.48 15.80 -6.67
N LEU A 10 4.77 15.45 -6.69
CA LEU A 10 5.25 14.07 -6.84
C LEU A 10 5.02 13.20 -5.59
N SER A 11 5.01 13.80 -4.40
CA SER A 11 4.71 13.09 -3.15
C SER A 11 3.21 12.84 -2.97
N GLU A 12 2.36 13.79 -3.41
CA GLU A 12 0.91 13.73 -3.20
C GLU A 12 0.19 12.94 -4.30
N ARG A 13 0.83 12.74 -5.46
CA ARG A 13 0.32 11.92 -6.56
C ARG A 13 1.36 10.86 -6.94
N PRO A 14 1.15 9.58 -6.57
CA PRO A 14 2.08 8.53 -6.98
C PRO A 14 2.17 8.52 -8.50
N LEU A 15 3.40 8.59 -9.03
CA LEU A 15 3.67 8.47 -10.46
C LEU A 15 3.11 7.13 -10.96
N ARG A 16 2.04 7.20 -11.76
CA ARG A 16 1.47 6.03 -12.42
C ARG A 16 2.03 5.96 -13.83
N LEU A 17 2.90 4.97 -14.09
CA LEU A 17 3.38 4.72 -15.44
C LEU A 17 2.23 4.14 -16.29
N PRO A 18 2.02 4.63 -17.53
CA PRO A 18 1.02 4.06 -18.43
C PRO A 18 1.32 2.57 -18.70
N ARG A 19 0.29 1.72 -18.57
CA ARG A 19 0.41 0.26 -18.76
C ARG A 19 0.27 -0.12 -20.23
N PHE A 20 1.32 0.07 -21.03
CA PHE A 20 1.27 -0.28 -22.46
C PHE A 20 1.34 -1.80 -22.74
N ARG A 21 1.92 -2.59 -21.83
CA ARG A 21 1.95 -4.07 -21.87
C ARG A 21 1.83 -4.62 -20.44
N PRO A 22 1.29 -5.82 -20.17
CA PRO A 22 1.41 -6.49 -18.88
C PRO A 22 2.85 -6.96 -18.63
N TYR A 23 3.28 -7.04 -17.37
CA TYR A 23 4.62 -7.54 -17.01
C TYR A 23 4.42 -9.02 -16.75
N VAL A 24 5.23 -9.86 -17.41
CA VAL A 24 5.19 -11.30 -17.24
C VAL A 24 6.54 -11.69 -16.66
N PRO A 25 6.60 -12.18 -15.40
CA PRO A 25 7.85 -12.58 -14.79
C PRO A 25 8.48 -13.79 -15.51
N HIS A 26 9.81 -13.83 -15.54
CA HIS A 26 10.62 -14.94 -16.07
C HIS A 26 10.96 -15.93 -14.96
N PRO A 27 11.11 -17.26 -15.22
CA PRO A 27 11.47 -18.26 -14.21
C PRO A 27 12.67 -17.93 -13.31
N ASP A 28 13.65 -17.19 -13.83
CA ASP A 28 14.86 -16.78 -13.11
C ASP A 28 14.70 -15.44 -12.34
N ASP A 29 13.52 -14.80 -12.43
CA ASP A 29 13.25 -13.55 -11.73
C ASP A 29 13.15 -13.78 -10.21
N PRO A 30 13.58 -12.80 -9.39
CA PRO A 30 13.38 -12.85 -7.95
C PRO A 30 11.89 -13.03 -7.57
N PRO A 31 11.58 -13.77 -6.49
CA PRO A 31 10.19 -14.06 -6.10
C PRO A 31 9.28 -12.83 -5.96
N ILE A 32 9.84 -11.68 -5.56
CA ILE A 32 9.06 -10.43 -5.44
C ILE A 32 8.44 -9.96 -6.77
N PHE A 33 8.99 -10.37 -7.92
CA PHE A 33 8.43 -10.01 -9.24
C PHE A 33 7.20 -10.84 -9.61
N TRP A 34 7.00 -11.98 -8.93
CA TRP A 34 5.84 -12.86 -9.04
C TRP A 34 4.72 -12.49 -8.05
N PHE A 35 5.01 -11.57 -7.13
CA PHE A 35 4.12 -11.26 -6.03
C PHE A 35 2.72 -10.85 -6.48
N ASP A 36 2.58 -9.98 -7.50
CA ASP A 36 1.27 -9.50 -7.93
C ASP A 36 0.40 -10.61 -8.54
N SER A 37 1.01 -11.62 -9.19
CA SER A 37 0.28 -12.80 -9.68
C SER A 37 -0.23 -13.70 -8.56
N GLU A 38 0.50 -13.82 -7.46
CA GLU A 38 0.14 -14.65 -6.31
C GLU A 38 -0.61 -13.88 -5.22
N ARG A 39 -0.66 -12.53 -5.32
CA ARG A 39 -1.15 -11.61 -4.30
C ARG A 39 -2.53 -12.00 -3.80
N LYS A 40 -3.45 -12.33 -4.71
CA LYS A 40 -4.83 -12.69 -4.35
C LYS A 40 -4.89 -13.95 -3.49
N ASP A 41 -4.04 -14.92 -3.77
CA ASP A 41 -4.02 -16.18 -3.03
C ASP A 41 -3.30 -16.01 -1.69
N ILE A 42 -2.22 -15.22 -1.65
CA ILE A 42 -1.55 -14.83 -0.40
C ILE A 42 -2.52 -14.10 0.53
N VAL A 43 -3.21 -13.07 0.04
CA VAL A 43 -4.19 -12.31 0.83
C VAL A 43 -5.30 -13.24 1.32
N ARG A 44 -5.83 -14.11 0.46
CA ARG A 44 -6.87 -15.07 0.83
C ARG A 44 -6.42 -16.00 1.96
N GLU A 45 -5.24 -16.59 1.84
CA GLU A 45 -4.70 -17.52 2.83
C GLU A 45 -4.44 -16.82 4.18
N VAL A 46 -3.87 -15.61 4.15
CA VAL A 46 -3.66 -14.80 5.35
C VAL A 46 -5.00 -14.47 6.03
N VAL A 47 -5.98 -13.98 5.28
CA VAL A 47 -7.33 -13.70 5.80
C VAL A 47 -7.95 -14.94 6.40
N GLN A 48 -7.90 -16.07 5.69
CA GLN A 48 -8.45 -17.34 6.16
C GLN A 48 -7.80 -17.78 7.48
N ARG A 49 -6.47 -17.75 7.57
CA ARG A 49 -5.71 -18.13 8.77
C ARG A 49 -6.04 -17.25 9.98
N VAL A 50 -6.07 -15.94 9.79
CA VAL A 50 -6.35 -14.99 10.87
C VAL A 50 -7.80 -15.11 11.33
N VAL A 51 -8.76 -15.14 10.39
CA VAL A 51 -10.18 -15.34 10.72
C VAL A 51 -10.35 -16.65 11.47
N HIS A 52 -9.81 -17.76 10.98
CA HIS A 52 -9.92 -19.06 11.64
C HIS A 52 -9.37 -19.03 13.07
N ARG A 53 -8.19 -18.42 13.27
CA ARG A 53 -7.53 -18.31 14.59
C ARG A 53 -8.33 -17.48 15.60
N HIS A 54 -9.00 -16.42 15.15
CA HIS A 54 -9.65 -15.45 16.05
C HIS A 54 -11.17 -15.58 16.13
N THR A 55 -11.80 -16.44 15.33
CA THR A 55 -13.28 -16.61 15.28
C THR A 55 -13.79 -17.96 15.77
N ALA A 56 -12.94 -18.74 16.46
CA ALA A 56 -13.32 -20.03 17.04
C ALA A 56 -14.23 -19.91 18.28
N ASP A 57 -14.12 -18.80 19.02
CA ASP A 57 -14.90 -18.54 20.24
C ASP A 57 -15.47 -17.13 20.21
N ARG A 58 -16.68 -16.96 20.75
CA ARG A 58 -17.39 -15.68 20.76
C ARG A 58 -16.67 -14.62 21.60
N ARG A 59 -16.21 -14.97 22.80
CA ARG A 59 -15.52 -14.00 23.68
C ARG A 59 -14.22 -13.54 23.04
N ARG A 60 -13.51 -14.46 22.38
CA ARG A 60 -12.31 -14.12 21.60
C ARG A 60 -12.61 -13.15 20.45
N MET A 61 -13.70 -13.34 19.72
CA MET A 61 -14.11 -12.40 18.67
C MET A 61 -14.42 -11.01 19.24
N GLU A 62 -15.19 -10.95 20.32
CA GLU A 62 -15.54 -9.69 20.98
C GLU A 62 -14.30 -8.96 21.50
N LEU A 63 -13.37 -9.68 22.11
CA LEU A 63 -12.11 -9.14 22.61
C LEU A 63 -11.27 -8.55 21.47
N VAL A 64 -11.04 -9.32 20.40
CA VAL A 64 -10.24 -8.86 19.25
C VAL A 64 -10.88 -7.65 18.56
N LEU A 65 -12.20 -7.67 18.38
CA LEU A 65 -12.93 -6.54 17.78
C LEU A 65 -12.84 -5.28 18.66
N ASN A 66 -12.96 -5.42 19.98
CA ASN A 66 -12.85 -4.30 20.91
C ASN A 66 -11.44 -3.73 20.96
N GLU A 67 -10.41 -4.58 21.07
CA GLU A 67 -9.01 -4.15 21.07
C GLU A 67 -8.65 -3.42 19.77
N THR A 68 -9.05 -3.99 18.63
CA THR A 68 -8.81 -3.39 17.32
C THR A 68 -9.53 -2.05 17.18
N ALA A 69 -10.80 -1.97 17.54
CA ALA A 69 -11.56 -0.73 17.45
C ALA A 69 -11.00 0.37 18.36
N LEU A 70 -10.59 0.02 19.59
CA LEU A 70 -10.00 0.98 20.52
C LEU A 70 -8.63 1.47 20.02
N ALA A 71 -7.78 0.57 19.51
CA ALA A 71 -6.48 0.93 18.95
C ALA A 71 -6.63 1.86 17.74
N GLU A 72 -7.55 1.56 16.82
CA GLU A 72 -7.77 2.37 15.63
C GLU A 72 -8.42 3.72 15.93
N ILE A 73 -9.33 3.80 16.91
CA ILE A 73 -9.87 5.08 17.38
C ILE A 73 -8.72 5.97 17.89
N ARG A 74 -7.85 5.42 18.75
CA ARG A 74 -6.70 6.17 19.30
C ARG A 74 -5.74 6.62 18.20
N ARG A 75 -5.42 5.73 17.24
CA ARG A 75 -4.56 6.06 16.10
C ARG A 75 -5.15 7.22 15.30
N LEU A 76 -6.40 7.11 14.90
CA LEU A 76 -7.06 8.11 14.04
C LEU A 76 -7.28 9.44 14.77
N GLU A 77 -7.53 9.44 16.08
CA GLU A 77 -7.62 10.65 16.90
C GLU A 77 -6.28 11.40 17.01
N SER A 78 -5.16 10.66 16.93
CA SER A 78 -3.81 11.24 16.94
C SER A 78 -3.39 11.82 15.57
N GLN A 79 -3.78 11.19 14.47
CA GLN A 79 -3.38 11.54 13.09
C GLN A 79 -4.09 12.80 12.55
N ARG A 80 -5.40 12.93 12.80
CA ARG A 80 -6.23 14.11 12.46
C ARG A 80 -6.18 14.57 11.00
N ASP A 81 -6.02 13.65 10.06
CA ASP A 81 -5.98 13.93 8.62
C ASP A 81 -7.29 13.53 7.91
N THR A 82 -7.24 13.41 6.57
CA THR A 82 -8.37 12.98 5.75
C THR A 82 -8.84 11.57 6.10
N GLU A 83 -7.92 10.62 6.32
CA GLU A 83 -8.26 9.24 6.73
C GLU A 83 -9.03 9.26 8.05
N SER A 84 -8.58 10.05 9.02
CA SER A 84 -9.27 10.21 10.31
C SER A 84 -10.70 10.69 10.14
N ARG A 85 -10.96 11.67 9.26
CA ARG A 85 -12.31 12.20 9.04
C ARG A 85 -13.26 11.15 8.45
N GLU A 86 -12.75 10.28 7.59
CA GLU A 86 -13.52 9.26 6.90
C GLU A 86 -13.75 8.01 7.76
N ARG A 87 -12.73 7.53 8.46
CA ARG A 87 -12.73 6.22 9.12
C ARG A 87 -13.10 6.26 10.60
N LEU A 88 -12.81 7.37 11.31
CA LEU A 88 -13.09 7.47 12.75
C LEU A 88 -14.57 7.27 13.11
N PRO A 89 -15.56 7.83 12.35
CA PRO A 89 -16.97 7.57 12.63
C PRO A 89 -17.35 6.10 12.51
N GLN A 90 -16.75 5.37 11.55
CA GLN A 90 -17.00 3.95 11.32
C GLN A 90 -16.51 3.13 12.51
N TRP A 91 -15.29 3.38 12.99
CA TRP A 91 -14.73 2.70 14.15
C TRP A 91 -15.50 2.99 15.44
N ARG A 92 -15.90 4.25 15.68
CA ARG A 92 -16.76 4.62 16.83
C ARG A 92 -18.15 3.97 16.74
N SER A 93 -18.69 3.81 15.53
CA SER A 93 -19.95 3.08 15.32
C SER A 93 -19.78 1.60 15.64
N LEU A 94 -18.71 0.97 15.15
CA LEU A 94 -18.39 -0.42 15.44
C LEU A 94 -18.25 -0.67 16.94
N ALA A 95 -17.43 0.12 17.64
CA ALA A 95 -17.20 -0.01 19.08
C ALA A 95 -18.50 -0.01 19.90
N ARG A 96 -19.49 0.80 19.51
CA ARG A 96 -20.79 0.89 20.20
C ARG A 96 -21.71 -0.30 19.95
N ARG A 97 -21.53 -1.04 18.85
CA ARG A 97 -22.44 -2.12 18.43
C ARG A 97 -21.88 -3.54 18.58
N ILE A 98 -20.57 -3.72 18.82
CA ILE A 98 -19.91 -5.05 18.92
C ILE A 98 -20.69 -6.03 19.80
N ALA A 99 -21.14 -5.60 20.99
CA ALA A 99 -21.86 -6.45 21.93
C ALA A 99 -23.23 -6.94 21.41
N ARG A 100 -23.83 -6.21 20.46
CA ARG A 100 -25.14 -6.52 19.85
C ARG A 100 -25.04 -7.34 18.58
N LEU A 101 -23.85 -7.43 17.97
CA LEU A 101 -23.64 -8.23 16.78
C LEU A 101 -23.83 -9.73 17.10
N SER A 102 -24.51 -10.44 16.21
CA SER A 102 -24.54 -11.90 16.18
C SER A 102 -23.14 -12.47 15.91
N ASP A 103 -22.96 -13.76 16.15
CA ASP A 103 -21.65 -14.39 15.98
C ASP A 103 -21.23 -14.46 14.50
N VAL A 104 -22.21 -14.57 13.59
CA VAL A 104 -21.99 -14.47 12.14
C VAL A 104 -21.53 -13.07 11.77
N GLU A 105 -22.23 -12.02 12.23
CA GLU A 105 -21.84 -10.64 11.96
C GLU A 105 -20.47 -10.27 12.54
N LYS A 106 -20.11 -10.79 13.72
CA LYS A 106 -18.77 -10.62 14.29
C LYS A 106 -17.70 -11.25 13.40
N ARG A 107 -17.93 -12.49 12.95
CA ARG A 107 -17.01 -13.21 12.08
C ARG A 107 -16.83 -12.48 10.74
N ASP A 108 -17.91 -11.99 10.16
CA ASP A 108 -17.88 -11.21 8.92
C ASP A 108 -17.16 -9.88 9.11
N THR A 109 -17.39 -9.21 10.24
CA THR A 109 -16.68 -7.96 10.59
C THR A 109 -15.17 -8.20 10.73
N VAL A 110 -14.76 -9.27 11.41
CA VAL A 110 -13.34 -9.66 11.52
C VAL A 110 -12.77 -9.91 10.12
N ARG A 111 -13.48 -10.66 9.28
CA ARG A 111 -13.05 -10.95 7.90
C ARG A 111 -12.87 -9.67 7.09
N GLU A 112 -13.83 -8.74 7.14
CA GLU A 112 -13.77 -7.48 6.40
C GLU A 112 -12.57 -6.64 6.83
N ILE A 113 -12.37 -6.49 8.14
CA ILE A 113 -11.24 -5.74 8.72
C ILE A 113 -9.92 -6.37 8.25
N VAL A 114 -9.76 -7.67 8.46
CA VAL A 114 -8.51 -8.38 8.10
C VAL A 114 -8.25 -8.33 6.60
N THR A 115 -9.29 -8.47 5.76
CA THR A 115 -9.15 -8.37 4.30
C THR A 115 -8.61 -7.01 3.91
N ARG A 116 -9.20 -5.93 4.44
CA ARG A 116 -8.77 -4.57 4.15
C ARG A 116 -7.31 -4.33 4.54
N TYR A 117 -6.90 -4.75 5.74
CA TYR A 117 -5.50 -4.59 6.17
C TYR A 117 -4.56 -5.51 5.40
N ALA A 118 -4.96 -6.74 5.06
CA ALA A 118 -4.13 -7.65 4.28
C ALA A 118 -3.89 -7.11 2.86
N GLU A 119 -4.92 -6.53 2.24
CA GLU A 119 -4.79 -5.89 0.92
C GLU A 119 -3.89 -4.65 0.95
N ASP A 120 -3.99 -3.84 2.01
CA ASP A 120 -3.16 -2.65 2.20
C ASP A 120 -1.70 -3.01 2.45
N VAL A 121 -1.43 -3.95 3.36
CA VAL A 121 -0.08 -4.45 3.66
C VAL A 121 0.55 -5.16 2.47
N ALA A 122 -0.24 -5.93 1.71
CA ALA A 122 0.24 -6.55 0.48
C ALA A 122 0.71 -5.49 -0.54
N GLY A 123 0.10 -4.31 -0.56
CA GLY A 123 0.42 -3.25 -1.51
C GLY A 123 0.23 -3.69 -2.96
N ASN A 124 0.91 -3.01 -3.89
CA ASN A 124 0.92 -3.34 -5.31
C ASN A 124 2.35 -3.15 -5.85
N PHE A 125 3.11 -4.25 -5.93
CA PHE A 125 4.47 -4.22 -6.45
C PHE A 125 4.46 -4.24 -7.98
N ASP A 126 5.02 -3.19 -8.61
CA ASP A 126 5.21 -3.14 -10.07
C ASP A 126 6.71 -3.20 -10.41
N PRO A 127 7.18 -4.32 -11.00
CA PRO A 127 8.57 -4.49 -11.43
C PRO A 127 9.09 -3.36 -12.34
N ARG A 128 8.20 -2.69 -13.08
CA ARG A 128 8.58 -1.59 -13.99
C ARG A 128 8.86 -0.30 -13.25
N VAL A 129 8.09 -0.03 -12.19
CA VAL A 129 8.34 1.12 -11.32
C VAL A 129 9.68 0.89 -10.62
N TYR A 130 9.94 -0.33 -10.17
CA TYR A 130 11.25 -0.71 -9.62
C TYR A 130 12.39 -0.53 -10.63
N SER A 131 12.26 -1.06 -11.86
CA SER A 131 13.31 -0.97 -12.89
C SER A 131 13.58 0.48 -13.32
N PHE A 132 12.51 1.26 -13.52
CA PHE A 132 12.63 2.69 -13.81
C PHE A 132 13.35 3.43 -12.68
N SER A 133 12.95 3.18 -11.42
CA SER A 133 13.55 3.84 -10.26
C SER A 133 15.04 3.50 -10.12
N LYS A 134 15.41 2.22 -10.32
CA LYS A 134 16.80 1.75 -10.29
C LYS A 134 17.68 2.45 -11.32
N GLN A 135 17.14 2.81 -12.48
CA GLN A 135 17.88 3.48 -13.55
C GLN A 135 17.87 5.00 -13.43
N ALA A 136 16.73 5.60 -13.06
CA ALA A 136 16.54 7.05 -13.04
C ALA A 136 17.12 7.72 -11.79
N VAL A 137 16.91 7.14 -10.61
CA VAL A 137 17.29 7.77 -9.32
C VAL A 137 18.80 8.02 -9.22
N PRO A 138 19.70 7.05 -9.52
CA PRO A 138 21.13 7.29 -9.45
C PRO A 138 21.61 8.38 -10.42
N LYS A 139 21.06 8.41 -11.64
CA LYS A 139 21.41 9.42 -12.65
C LYS A 139 20.99 10.83 -12.23
N LEU A 140 19.79 10.97 -11.69
CA LEU A 140 19.30 12.26 -11.16
C LEU A 140 20.15 12.74 -9.99
N LEU A 141 20.49 11.83 -9.06
CA LEU A 141 21.35 12.17 -7.92
C LEU A 141 22.75 12.60 -8.37
N ALA A 142 23.34 11.88 -9.34
CA ALA A 142 24.62 12.24 -9.93
C ALA A 142 24.58 13.63 -10.61
N GLY A 143 23.50 13.94 -11.34
CA GLY A 143 23.31 15.26 -11.96
C GLY A 143 23.22 16.41 -10.95
N VAL A 144 22.62 16.17 -9.77
CA VAL A 144 22.58 17.17 -8.69
C VAL A 144 23.92 17.30 -7.98
N MET A 145 24.64 16.20 -7.75
CA MET A 145 25.90 16.18 -7.01
C MET A 145 27.12 16.63 -7.82
N ALA A 146 27.12 16.38 -9.13
CA ALA A 146 28.21 16.73 -10.04
C ALA A 146 27.65 17.36 -11.34
N PRO A 147 27.07 18.58 -11.26
CA PRO A 147 26.38 19.22 -12.39
C PRO A 147 27.30 19.46 -13.59
N SER A 148 28.60 19.60 -13.37
CA SER A 148 29.64 19.76 -14.41
C SER A 148 30.15 18.44 -15.01
N ARG A 149 29.61 17.29 -14.61
CA ARG A 149 29.91 15.96 -15.18
C ARG A 149 28.67 15.25 -15.72
N LEU A 150 27.67 16.01 -16.18
CA LEU A 150 26.60 15.42 -16.99
C LEU A 150 27.26 14.82 -18.25
N PRO A 151 27.23 13.49 -18.44
CA PRO A 151 27.80 12.90 -19.64
C PRO A 151 27.04 13.44 -20.86
N GLU A 152 27.78 13.84 -21.89
CA GLU A 152 27.24 14.37 -23.16
C GLU A 152 26.19 13.45 -23.80
N GLU A 153 26.17 12.16 -23.44
CA GLU A 153 25.15 11.18 -23.82
C GLU A 153 23.71 11.59 -23.44
N LEU A 154 23.50 12.31 -22.32
CA LEU A 154 22.18 12.81 -21.92
C LEU A 154 21.72 14.03 -22.73
N ILE A 155 22.64 14.76 -23.35
CA ILE A 155 22.35 15.94 -24.18
C ILE A 155 22.13 15.52 -25.65
N GLY A 156 22.79 14.44 -26.10
CA GLY A 156 22.68 13.92 -27.48
C GLY A 156 21.36 13.23 -27.84
N GLU A 157 20.74 12.47 -26.93
CA GLU A 157 19.49 11.74 -27.24
C GLU A 157 18.25 12.65 -27.31
N THR A 158 18.26 13.82 -26.65
CA THR A 158 17.08 14.71 -26.63
C THR A 158 17.00 15.61 -27.88
N LEU A 159 18.07 15.69 -28.70
CA LEU A 159 18.14 16.57 -29.86
C LEU A 159 18.03 15.86 -31.23
N ILE A 160 17.92 14.53 -31.27
CA ILE A 160 17.83 13.75 -32.53
C ILE A 160 16.49 12.97 -32.64
N GLY A 161 15.57 13.13 -31.67
CA GLY A 161 14.25 12.48 -31.69
C GLY A 161 13.17 13.17 -32.54
N GLU A 162 13.44 14.35 -33.08
CA GLU A 162 12.58 15.02 -34.07
C GLU A 162 13.45 15.59 -35.19
N LEU A 163 13.74 14.76 -36.19
CA LEU A 163 13.89 15.01 -37.64
C LEU A 163 14.43 13.73 -38.31
#